data_AF-A0A4Q3S898-F1
#
_entry.id   AF-A0A4Q3S898-F1
#
_cell.length_a   1.000
_cell.length_b   1.000
_cell.length_c   1.000
_cell.angle_alpha   90.00
_cell.angle_beta   90.00
_cell.angle_gamma   90.00
#
_symmetry.space_group_name_H-M   'P 1'
#
loop_
_entity.id
_entity.type
_entity.pdbx_description
1 polymer ?
#
loop_
_entity_poly.entity_id
_entity_poly.type
_entity_poly.pdbx_seq_one_letter_code
_entity_poly.pdbx_strand_id
1 'polypeptide(L)'
;VYGDLNLNDYLQGNTAPVFFGSAVNNFGVKEMLDTFIRIAPTPRPRHTTVRDVKPEEDKFSGFIFKIHANLDPKHRDRIAFLRVCSGKFSRNTYYEHVRLDKDVRFSNPYSFMARQKEVIEDAYPGDVVGLFDTGNFKIGDTLTEGEKFYFTGIPSFSPEIFREVINKDPLKTKQLEKGLMQLTDEGVAQLFTQFGGNKKIIGCVGDLQFEVIQYRLLQEYGASVQMNSLPFFKACWITSKDPKKLDDFVKYKQANIAEDKDGHLVYLAQSEWFLNTERTNNPDIEFHFTSEIHK
;
A
#
# COMPACT_ATOMS: atom_id res chain seq x y z
N VAL A 1 -15.39 -34.07 14.85
CA VAL A 1 -14.87 -34.39 13.51
C VAL A 1 -13.37 -34.20 13.59
N TYR A 2 -12.59 -35.28 13.69
CA TYR A 2 -11.13 -35.20 13.80
C TYR A 2 -10.55 -36.20 12.81
N GLY A 3 -10.10 -35.68 11.66
CA GLY A 3 -9.28 -36.41 10.70
C GLY A 3 -7.85 -35.90 10.79
N ASP A 4 -6.92 -36.62 10.16
CA ASP A 4 -5.53 -36.20 10.06
C ASP A 4 -5.42 -34.88 9.29
N LEU A 5 -4.53 -33.99 9.76
CA LEU A 5 -4.23 -32.74 9.06
C LEU A 5 -3.44 -33.07 7.79
N ASN A 6 -4.07 -32.94 6.62
CA ASN A 6 -3.36 -32.97 5.36
C ASN A 6 -2.60 -31.65 5.14
N LEU A 7 -1.27 -31.71 5.19
CA LEU A 7 -0.41 -30.54 5.07
C LEU A 7 -0.56 -29.85 3.70
N ASN A 8 -0.76 -30.60 2.62
CA ASN A 8 -0.91 -30.02 1.28
C ASN A 8 -2.19 -29.18 1.18
N ASP A 9 -3.30 -29.70 1.71
CA ASP A 9 -4.58 -28.97 1.73
C ASP A 9 -4.47 -27.69 2.57
N TYR A 10 -3.76 -27.74 3.70
CA TYR A 10 -3.47 -26.56 4.52
C TYR A 10 -2.63 -25.52 3.77
N LEU A 11 -1.53 -25.95 3.12
CA LEU A 11 -0.62 -25.04 2.41
C LEU A 11 -1.25 -24.37 1.18
N GLN A 12 -2.28 -25.01 0.60
CA GLN A 12 -3.14 -24.49 -0.47
C GLN A 12 -4.29 -23.61 0.04
N GLY A 13 -4.53 -23.57 1.36
CA GLY A 13 -5.61 -22.79 1.97
C GLY A 13 -6.98 -23.47 1.89
N ASN A 14 -7.05 -24.76 1.56
CA ASN A 14 -8.31 -25.52 1.47
C ASN A 14 -8.82 -26.00 2.83
N THR A 15 -7.93 -26.11 3.82
CA THR A 15 -8.27 -26.52 5.18
C THR A 15 -7.55 -25.64 6.22
N ALA A 16 -8.17 -25.50 7.39
CA ALA A 16 -7.60 -24.76 8.52
C ALA A 16 -7.65 -25.62 9.80
N PRO A 17 -6.52 -25.83 10.50
CA PRO A 17 -6.52 -26.53 11.78
C PRO A 17 -7.24 -25.68 12.83
N VAL A 18 -8.14 -26.32 13.59
CA VAL A 18 -8.93 -25.66 14.62
C VAL A 18 -8.41 -26.04 16.00
N PHE A 19 -8.14 -25.03 16.83
CA PHE A 19 -7.69 -25.19 18.20
C PHE A 19 -8.75 -24.63 19.16
N PHE A 20 -8.96 -25.31 20.29
CA PHE A 20 -9.83 -24.83 21.36
C PHE A 20 -8.96 -24.39 22.53
N GLY A 21 -9.24 -23.21 23.08
CA GLY A 21 -8.43 -22.65 24.15
C GLY A 21 -9.04 -21.38 24.74
N SER A 22 -8.33 -20.82 25.72
CA SER A 22 -8.60 -19.51 26.30
C SER A 22 -7.29 -18.74 26.37
N ALA A 23 -7.14 -17.73 25.50
CA ALA A 23 -5.94 -16.89 25.46
C ALA A 23 -5.74 -16.13 26.79
N VAL A 24 -6.83 -15.68 27.43
CA VAL A 24 -6.81 -14.99 28.73
C VAL A 24 -6.23 -15.87 29.83
N ASN A 25 -6.55 -17.17 29.79
CA ASN A 25 -6.06 -18.14 30.77
C ASN A 25 -4.76 -18.83 30.32
N ASN A 26 -4.17 -18.40 29.20
CA ASN A 26 -3.01 -19.02 28.56
C ASN A 26 -3.18 -20.54 28.34
N PHE A 27 -4.41 -20.98 28.00
CA PHE A 27 -4.77 -22.38 27.80
C PHE A 27 -4.99 -22.67 26.30
N GLY A 28 -4.38 -23.73 25.76
CA GLY A 28 -4.47 -24.09 24.33
C GLY A 28 -3.52 -23.31 23.40
N VAL A 29 -2.83 -22.29 23.93
CA VAL A 29 -1.91 -21.43 23.15
C VAL A 29 -0.64 -22.18 22.77
N LYS A 30 -0.11 -23.00 23.68
CA LYS A 30 1.10 -23.79 23.43
C LYS A 30 0.87 -24.78 22.30
N GLU A 31 -0.22 -25.54 22.35
CA GLU A 31 -0.57 -26.55 21.36
C GLU A 31 -0.73 -25.93 19.96
N MET A 32 -1.33 -24.74 19.91
CA MET A 32 -1.45 -23.96 18.68
C MET A 32 -0.07 -23.53 18.16
N LEU A 33 0.78 -22.96 19.01
CA LEU A 33 2.11 -22.47 18.61
C LEU A 33 3.05 -23.61 18.19
N ASP A 34 3.08 -24.70 18.95
CA ASP A 34 3.87 -25.90 18.62
C ASP A 34 3.43 -26.48 17.28
N THR A 35 2.13 -26.43 16.98
CA THR A 35 1.63 -26.89 15.67
C THR A 35 1.95 -25.90 14.57
N PHE A 36 1.81 -24.59 14.81
CA PHE A 36 2.16 -23.53 13.89
C PHE A 36 3.61 -23.65 13.41
N ILE A 37 4.57 -23.84 14.33
CA ILE A 37 5.99 -24.01 14.00
C ILE A 37 6.23 -25.20 13.05
N ARG A 38 5.45 -26.28 13.17
CA ARG A 38 5.60 -27.48 12.33
C ARG A 38 4.98 -27.34 10.94
N ILE A 39 3.86 -26.64 10.83
CA ILE A 39 3.04 -26.66 9.60
C ILE A 39 3.14 -25.36 8.79
N ALA A 40 3.49 -24.24 9.43
CA ALA A 40 3.54 -22.95 8.77
C ALA A 40 4.57 -22.96 7.64
N PRO A 41 4.27 -22.31 6.50
CA PRO A 41 5.20 -22.24 5.41
C PRO A 41 6.45 -21.43 5.79
N THR A 42 7.60 -21.88 5.31
CA THR A 42 8.82 -21.08 5.24
C THR A 42 8.63 -19.93 4.23
N PRO A 43 9.56 -18.95 4.16
CA PRO A 43 9.57 -17.97 3.08
C PRO A 43 9.33 -18.65 1.72
N ARG A 44 8.39 -18.12 0.94
CA ARG A 44 8.00 -18.67 -0.36
C ARG A 44 8.54 -17.80 -1.50
N PRO A 45 8.71 -18.36 -2.71
CA PRO A 45 9.01 -17.57 -3.89
C PRO A 45 7.99 -16.45 -4.13
N ARG A 46 8.44 -15.37 -4.75
CA ARG A 46 7.65 -14.19 -5.06
C ARG A 46 7.74 -13.88 -6.55
N HIS A 47 6.58 -13.65 -7.16
CA HIS A 47 6.49 -13.23 -8.56
C HIS A 47 7.01 -11.79 -8.72
N THR A 48 7.66 -11.56 -9.86
CA THR A 48 8.10 -10.23 -10.29
C THR A 48 7.64 -9.98 -11.72
N THR A 49 7.94 -8.81 -12.27
CA THR A 49 7.68 -8.47 -13.67
C THR A 49 8.51 -9.29 -14.68
N VAL A 50 9.58 -9.96 -14.24
CA VAL A 50 10.51 -10.69 -15.13
C VAL A 50 10.51 -12.18 -14.88
N ARG A 51 10.57 -12.59 -13.60
CA ARG A 51 10.71 -14.00 -13.18
C ARG A 51 10.26 -14.21 -11.74
N ASP A 52 10.25 -15.46 -11.29
CA ASP A 52 10.11 -15.75 -9.87
C ASP A 52 11.44 -15.57 -9.15
N VAL A 53 11.39 -14.90 -8.00
CA VAL A 53 12.51 -14.77 -7.07
C VAL A 53 12.32 -15.80 -5.96
N LYS A 54 13.33 -16.64 -5.78
CA LYS A 54 13.36 -17.69 -4.76
C LYS A 54 14.10 -17.21 -3.51
N PRO A 55 13.65 -17.58 -2.30
CA PRO A 55 14.30 -17.18 -1.06
C PRO A 55 15.70 -17.78 -0.89
N GLU A 56 16.02 -18.88 -1.58
CA GLU A 56 17.34 -19.50 -1.55
C GLU A 56 18.38 -18.79 -2.42
N GLU A 57 18.02 -17.74 -3.17
CA GLU A 57 18.98 -16.98 -3.97
C GLU A 57 19.94 -16.18 -3.06
N ASP A 58 21.22 -16.14 -3.43
CA ASP A 58 22.27 -15.48 -2.63
C ASP A 58 22.14 -13.95 -2.65
N LYS A 59 21.66 -13.39 -3.77
CA LYS A 59 21.56 -11.94 -3.95
C LYS A 59 20.37 -11.37 -3.20
N PHE A 60 20.60 -10.24 -2.52
CA PHE A 60 19.54 -9.57 -1.79
C PHE A 60 18.45 -9.03 -2.74
N SER A 61 17.20 -9.28 -2.36
CA SER A 61 16.06 -8.56 -2.87
C SER A 61 14.99 -8.39 -1.80
N GLY A 62 14.23 -7.31 -1.91
CA GLY A 62 13.08 -7.07 -1.05
C GLY A 62 12.20 -5.95 -1.56
N PHE A 63 11.03 -5.81 -0.95
CA PHE A 63 10.09 -4.75 -1.33
C PHE A 63 9.46 -4.06 -0.13
N ILE A 64 9.11 -2.80 -0.31
CA ILE A 64 8.38 -2.00 0.66
C ILE A 64 6.90 -2.38 0.61
N PHE A 65 6.34 -2.90 1.69
CA PHE A 65 4.92 -3.29 1.74
C PHE A 65 4.06 -2.38 2.62
N LYS A 66 4.71 -1.62 3.50
CA LYS A 66 4.03 -0.70 4.42
C LYS A 66 4.94 0.49 4.67
N ILE A 67 4.35 1.66 4.81
CA ILE A 67 5.04 2.86 5.22
C ILE A 67 4.27 3.46 6.38
N HIS A 68 4.99 3.98 7.37
CA HIS A 68 4.37 4.66 8.51
C HIS A 68 5.14 5.95 8.76
N ALA A 69 4.46 7.09 8.68
CA ALA A 69 5.06 8.37 8.99
C ALA A 69 4.75 8.77 10.43
N ASN A 70 5.64 9.58 11.01
CA ASN A 70 5.44 10.27 12.27
C ASN A 70 5.24 9.35 13.49
N LEU A 71 6.02 8.25 13.56
CA LEU A 71 6.10 7.40 14.75
C LEU A 71 6.61 8.14 15.99
N ASP A 72 7.45 9.16 15.79
CA ASP A 72 7.90 10.07 16.84
C ASP A 72 7.47 11.51 16.50
N PRO A 73 6.57 12.12 17.29
CA PRO A 73 6.10 13.49 17.09
C PRO A 73 7.22 14.54 17.03
N LYS A 74 8.39 14.28 17.63
CA LYS A 74 9.51 15.23 17.70
C LYS A 74 10.36 15.26 16.44
N HIS A 75 10.52 14.10 15.80
CA HIS A 75 11.45 13.94 14.67
C HIS A 75 10.73 13.78 13.32
N ARG A 76 9.42 13.50 13.33
CA ARG A 76 8.60 13.27 12.13
C ARG A 76 9.21 12.20 11.23
N ASP A 77 9.75 11.16 11.85
CA ASP A 77 10.43 10.07 11.14
C ASP A 77 9.42 9.23 10.36
N ARG A 78 9.70 8.99 9.08
CA ARG A 78 8.98 8.05 8.23
C ARG A 78 9.79 6.76 8.16
N ILE A 79 9.13 5.63 8.39
CA ILE A 79 9.73 4.30 8.30
C ILE A 79 9.03 3.52 7.19
N ALA A 80 9.82 3.03 6.24
CA ALA A 80 9.40 2.08 5.23
C ALA A 80 9.70 0.66 5.72
N PHE A 81 8.68 -0.19 5.78
CA PHE A 81 8.80 -1.60 6.15
C PHE A 81 9.09 -2.41 4.90
N LEU A 82 10.30 -2.93 4.83
CA LEU A 82 10.78 -3.80 3.78
C LEU A 82 10.61 -5.26 4.20
N ARG A 83 10.04 -6.08 3.33
CA ARG A 83 10.10 -7.55 3.44
C ARG A 83 11.30 -8.04 2.64
N VAL A 84 12.19 -8.79 3.29
CA VAL A 84 13.28 -9.49 2.61
C VAL A 84 12.73 -10.71 1.88
N CYS A 85 13.07 -10.85 0.60
CA CYS A 85 12.58 -11.89 -0.30
C CYS A 85 13.65 -12.90 -0.69
N SER A 86 14.89 -12.48 -0.86
CA SER A 86 16.05 -13.34 -1.12
C SER A 86 17.33 -12.73 -0.57
N GLY A 87 18.39 -13.52 -0.49
CA GLY A 87 19.73 -13.10 -0.08
C GLY A 87 19.79 -12.55 1.33
N LYS A 88 20.82 -11.74 1.59
CA LYS A 88 21.10 -11.17 2.91
C LYS A 88 21.06 -9.65 2.88
N PHE A 89 20.15 -9.07 3.66
CA PHE A 89 20.22 -7.65 3.98
C PHE A 89 21.36 -7.42 4.98
N SER A 90 22.17 -6.40 4.76
CA SER A 90 23.32 -6.03 5.58
C SER A 90 23.36 -4.52 5.78
N ARG A 91 23.55 -4.10 7.03
CA ARG A 91 23.70 -2.71 7.41
C ARG A 91 24.87 -2.06 6.66
N ASN A 92 24.74 -0.76 6.36
CA ASN A 92 25.76 0.02 5.65
C ASN A 92 26.16 -0.51 4.27
N THR A 93 25.35 -1.39 3.68
CA THR A 93 25.54 -1.90 2.31
C THR A 93 24.72 -1.08 1.33
N TYR A 94 25.24 -0.91 0.11
CA TYR A 94 24.52 -0.24 -0.97
C TYR A 94 23.58 -1.22 -1.66
N TYR A 95 22.33 -0.80 -1.83
CA TYR A 95 21.29 -1.51 -2.57
C TYR A 95 20.74 -0.59 -3.66
N GLU A 96 20.39 -1.17 -4.80
CA GLU A 96 19.80 -0.42 -5.89
C GLU A 96 18.30 -0.24 -5.64
N HIS A 97 17.83 1.01 -5.64
CA HIS A 97 16.41 1.33 -5.67
C HIS A 97 15.92 1.33 -7.12
N VAL A 98 15.24 0.26 -7.54
CA VAL A 98 14.91 -0.01 -8.95
C VAL A 98 14.12 1.14 -9.60
N ARG A 99 13.03 1.63 -8.96
CA ARG A 99 12.21 2.73 -9.52
C ARG A 99 12.96 4.05 -9.69
N LEU A 100 13.88 4.36 -8.77
CA LEU A 100 14.61 5.63 -8.77
C LEU A 100 15.96 5.53 -9.51
N ASP A 101 16.35 4.33 -9.94
CA ASP A 101 17.64 4.04 -10.58
C ASP A 101 18.82 4.60 -9.77
N LYS A 102 18.81 4.34 -8.45
CA LYS A 102 19.74 4.97 -7.52
C LYS A 102 20.14 4.06 -6.38
N ASP A 103 21.42 4.09 -6.04
CA ASP A 103 21.92 3.36 -4.87
C ASP A 103 21.52 4.05 -3.56
N VAL A 104 21.04 3.24 -2.62
CA VAL A 104 20.66 3.64 -1.27
C VAL A 104 21.45 2.83 -0.25
N ARG A 105 21.76 3.45 0.90
CA ARG A 105 22.50 2.82 1.99
C ARG A 105 21.83 3.13 3.32
N PHE A 106 21.66 2.11 4.16
CA PHE A 106 20.96 2.24 5.44
C PHE A 106 21.93 2.07 6.61
N SER A 107 22.16 3.15 7.35
CA SER A 107 23.03 3.14 8.53
C SER A 107 22.33 2.72 9.81
N ASN A 108 21.00 2.85 9.88
CA ASN A 108 20.20 2.51 11.06
C ASN A 108 18.93 1.74 10.65
N PRO A 109 19.06 0.54 10.06
CA PRO A 109 17.92 -0.33 9.82
C PRO A 109 17.41 -0.90 11.14
N TYR A 110 16.09 -0.93 11.33
CA TYR A 110 15.45 -1.38 12.57
C TYR A 110 14.77 -2.72 12.40
N SER A 111 14.88 -3.58 13.42
CA SER A 111 13.90 -4.65 13.65
C SER A 111 12.85 -4.17 14.66
N PHE A 112 11.62 -4.65 14.50
CA PHE A 112 10.52 -4.35 15.39
C PHE A 112 10.17 -5.59 16.21
N MET A 113 10.65 -5.63 17.44
CA MET A 113 10.25 -6.65 18.41
C MET A 113 9.39 -6.00 19.49
N ALA A 114 8.09 -6.33 19.48
CA ALA A 114 7.08 -5.73 20.34
C ALA A 114 7.05 -4.18 20.26
N ARG A 115 7.48 -3.47 21.32
CA ARG A 115 7.52 -2.00 21.40
C ARG A 115 8.92 -1.41 21.21
N GLN A 116 9.94 -2.25 21.07
CA GLN A 116 11.34 -1.83 20.97
C GLN A 116 11.78 -1.78 19.51
N LYS A 117 12.54 -0.72 19.19
CA LYS A 117 13.25 -0.56 17.92
C LYS A 117 14.71 -0.88 18.18
N GLU A 118 15.21 -1.94 17.58
CA GLU A 118 16.62 -2.33 17.70
C GLU A 118 17.30 -2.20 16.35
N VAL A 119 18.48 -1.58 16.31
CA VAL A 119 19.27 -1.53 15.10
C VAL A 119 19.82 -2.92 14.83
N ILE A 120 19.63 -3.42 13.62
CA ILE A 120 20.11 -4.74 13.20
C ILE A 120 21.30 -4.62 12.25
N GLU A 121 22.18 -5.63 12.28
CA GLU A 121 23.30 -5.74 11.35
C GLU A 121 22.90 -6.50 10.08
N ASP A 122 22.06 -7.52 10.20
CA ASP A 122 21.61 -8.34 9.08
C ASP A 122 20.17 -8.84 9.21
N ALA A 123 19.57 -9.21 8.06
CA ALA A 123 18.26 -9.82 7.97
C ALA A 123 18.17 -10.80 6.77
N TYR A 124 17.31 -11.80 6.89
CA TYR A 124 17.17 -12.94 5.96
C TYR A 124 15.77 -12.99 5.32
N PRO A 125 15.56 -13.78 4.26
CA PRO A 125 14.26 -13.95 3.63
C PRO A 125 13.26 -14.41 4.68
N GLY A 126 12.15 -13.70 4.84
CA GLY A 126 11.30 -13.91 6.04
C GLY A 126 11.22 -12.69 6.95
N ASP A 127 12.28 -11.92 7.02
CA ASP A 127 12.37 -10.83 7.97
C ASP A 127 11.72 -9.55 7.44
N VAL A 128 11.29 -8.71 8.37
CA VAL A 128 10.79 -7.37 8.09
C VAL A 128 11.72 -6.35 8.70
N VAL A 129 12.27 -5.47 7.86
CA VAL A 129 13.23 -4.45 8.24
C VAL A 129 12.58 -3.06 8.11
N GLY A 130 12.71 -2.24 9.13
CA GLY A 130 12.36 -0.83 9.11
C GLY A 130 13.50 0.01 8.56
N LEU A 131 13.25 0.68 7.43
CA LEU A 131 14.19 1.57 6.79
C LEU A 131 13.77 3.01 7.02
N PHE A 132 14.71 3.85 7.45
CA PHE A 132 14.46 5.28 7.55
C PHE A 132 14.21 5.86 6.16
N ASP A 133 13.15 6.64 6.04
CA ASP A 133 12.68 7.18 4.77
C ASP A 133 12.57 8.70 4.84
N THR A 134 13.24 9.37 3.90
CA THR A 134 13.17 10.84 3.75
C THR A 134 12.04 11.31 2.85
N GLY A 135 11.16 10.41 2.39
CA GLY A 135 10.11 10.71 1.41
C GLY A 135 10.28 10.01 0.06
N ASN A 136 11.30 9.16 -0.09
CA ASN A 136 11.67 8.58 -1.38
C ASN A 136 10.94 7.27 -1.67
N PHE A 137 10.58 6.51 -0.62
CA PHE A 137 9.90 5.23 -0.80
C PHE A 137 8.41 5.37 -1.04
N LYS A 138 7.89 4.46 -1.85
CA LYS A 138 6.48 4.17 -2.10
C LYS A 138 6.20 2.70 -1.83
N ILE A 139 4.94 2.38 -1.53
CA ILE A 139 4.50 0.98 -1.39
C ILE A 139 4.67 0.26 -2.72
N GLY A 140 5.36 -0.88 -2.68
CA GLY A 140 5.77 -1.70 -3.82
C GLY A 140 7.15 -1.39 -4.38
N ASP A 141 7.87 -0.39 -3.84
CA ASP A 141 9.25 -0.17 -4.26
C ASP A 141 10.12 -1.38 -3.96
N THR A 142 10.95 -1.74 -4.94
CA THR A 142 11.83 -2.91 -4.90
C THR A 142 13.28 -2.45 -4.72
N LEU A 143 14.00 -3.13 -3.81
CA LEU A 143 15.43 -2.97 -3.59
C LEU A 143 16.15 -4.26 -3.97
N THR A 144 17.26 -4.16 -4.69
CA THR A 144 18.05 -5.32 -5.16
C THR A 144 19.56 -5.08 -5.08
N GLU A 145 20.34 -6.09 -5.41
CA GLU A 145 21.79 -6.01 -5.69
C GLU A 145 22.08 -6.01 -7.20
N GLY A 146 21.47 -5.08 -7.93
CA GLY A 146 21.77 -4.81 -9.35
C GLY A 146 20.76 -5.34 -10.37
N GLU A 147 19.84 -6.21 -9.96
CA GLU A 147 18.81 -6.74 -10.89
C GLU A 147 17.61 -5.81 -10.96
N LYS A 148 17.13 -5.52 -12.17
CA LYS A 148 16.02 -4.59 -12.42
C LYS A 148 14.71 -5.34 -12.65
N PHE A 149 13.97 -5.56 -11.58
CA PHE A 149 12.59 -6.07 -11.62
C PHE A 149 11.74 -5.39 -10.55
N TYR A 150 10.41 -5.54 -10.67
CA TYR A 150 9.47 -5.11 -9.64
C TYR A 150 8.73 -6.32 -9.09
N PHE A 151 8.61 -6.41 -7.76
CA PHE A 151 7.71 -7.38 -7.14
C PHE A 151 6.25 -7.04 -7.45
N THR A 152 5.48 -8.05 -7.85
CA THR A 152 4.06 -7.91 -8.21
C THR A 152 3.14 -8.37 -7.08
N GLY A 153 1.83 -8.11 -7.21
CA GLY A 153 0.82 -8.55 -6.26
C GLY A 153 0.78 -7.73 -4.98
N ILE A 154 1.03 -6.42 -5.08
CA ILE A 154 0.87 -5.46 -3.97
C ILE A 154 -0.28 -4.53 -4.38
N PRO A 155 -1.52 -5.04 -4.36
CA PRO A 155 -2.64 -4.31 -4.93
C PRO A 155 -2.93 -3.05 -4.13
N SER A 156 -3.07 -1.94 -4.85
CA SER A 156 -3.88 -0.83 -4.38
C SER A 156 -5.33 -1.10 -4.77
N PHE A 157 -6.19 -1.37 -3.81
CA PHE A 157 -7.60 -1.56 -4.08
C PHE A 157 -8.28 -0.24 -4.43
N SER A 158 -9.19 -0.25 -5.40
CA SER A 158 -10.14 0.86 -5.58
C SER A 158 -10.89 1.07 -4.27
N PRO A 159 -10.95 2.31 -3.77
CA PRO A 159 -11.81 2.66 -2.65
C PRO A 159 -13.30 2.40 -2.92
N GLU A 160 -14.07 2.28 -1.85
CA GLU A 160 -15.53 2.10 -1.88
C GLU A 160 -16.27 3.32 -1.33
N ILE A 161 -15.64 4.09 -0.45
CA ILE A 161 -16.23 5.26 0.19
C ILE A 161 -15.41 6.49 -0.18
N PHE A 162 -16.08 7.56 -0.58
CA PHE A 162 -15.44 8.80 -1.04
C PHE A 162 -15.93 9.99 -0.24
N ARG A 163 -15.00 10.82 0.24
CA ARG A 163 -15.33 12.08 0.91
C ARG A 163 -14.49 13.23 0.37
N GLU A 164 -15.13 14.37 0.17
CA GLU A 164 -14.45 15.63 -0.13
C GLU A 164 -13.84 16.20 1.14
N VAL A 165 -12.56 16.60 1.06
CA VAL A 165 -11.84 17.25 2.15
C VAL A 165 -11.97 18.76 2.02
N ILE A 166 -12.66 19.37 2.99
CA ILE A 166 -12.83 20.81 3.09
C ILE A 166 -11.94 21.33 4.21
N ASN A 167 -11.05 22.25 3.86
CA ASN A 167 -10.20 22.92 4.83
C ASN A 167 -11.04 23.91 5.68
N LYS A 168 -11.02 23.77 7.00
CA LYS A 168 -11.71 24.72 7.90
C LYS A 168 -10.87 25.96 8.21
N ASP A 169 -9.56 25.91 7.96
CA ASP A 169 -8.64 27.02 8.21
C ASP A 169 -7.82 27.34 6.94
N PRO A 170 -8.22 28.36 6.16
CA PRO A 170 -7.51 28.76 4.95
C PRO A 170 -6.02 29.04 5.15
N LEU A 171 -5.59 29.46 6.35
CA LEU A 171 -4.18 29.74 6.67
C LEU A 171 -3.33 28.47 6.78
N LYS A 172 -3.96 27.29 6.91
CA LYS A 172 -3.30 25.99 7.07
C LYS A 172 -3.27 25.15 5.79
N THR A 173 -3.52 25.76 4.63
CA THR A 173 -3.59 25.04 3.34
C THR A 173 -2.30 24.25 3.03
N LYS A 174 -1.11 24.84 3.25
CA LYS A 174 0.16 24.15 3.03
C LYS A 174 0.35 22.93 3.94
N GLN A 175 -0.09 23.04 5.20
CA GLN A 175 -0.02 21.95 6.17
C GLN A 175 -1.00 20.83 5.81
N LEU A 176 -2.21 21.19 5.36
CA LEU A 176 -3.20 20.23 4.87
C LEU A 176 -2.65 19.46 3.67
N GLU A 177 -2.10 20.15 2.66
CA GLU A 177 -1.55 19.50 1.47
C GLU A 177 -0.42 18.53 1.82
N LYS A 178 0.52 18.97 2.67
CA LYS A 178 1.59 18.11 3.17
C LYS A 178 1.05 16.90 3.93
N GLY A 179 0.05 17.10 4.80
CA GLY A 179 -0.54 16.02 5.59
C GLY A 179 -1.29 15.00 4.74
N LEU A 180 -2.12 15.45 3.78
CA LEU A 180 -2.83 14.55 2.87
C LEU A 180 -1.86 13.74 2.01
N MET A 181 -0.81 14.37 1.47
CA MET A 181 0.21 13.67 0.69
C MET A 181 0.92 12.61 1.53
N GLN A 182 1.37 12.95 2.74
CA GLN A 182 2.07 11.99 3.61
C GLN A 182 1.17 10.83 4.07
N LEU A 183 -0.08 11.11 4.46
CA LEU A 183 -1.03 10.07 4.89
C LEU A 183 -1.45 9.13 3.75
N THR A 184 -1.58 9.65 2.53
CA THR A 184 -1.89 8.83 1.35
C THR A 184 -0.67 8.05 0.84
N ASP A 185 0.54 8.55 1.09
CA ASP A 185 1.79 7.83 0.86
C ASP A 185 2.04 6.68 1.85
N GLU A 186 1.43 6.72 3.03
CA GLU A 186 1.37 5.57 3.94
C GLU A 186 0.42 4.46 3.47
N GLY A 187 -0.38 4.72 2.43
CA GLY A 187 -1.41 3.79 1.95
C GLY A 187 -2.65 3.73 2.83
N VAL A 188 -2.84 4.71 3.74
CA VAL A 188 -4.04 4.79 4.59
C VAL A 188 -5.28 5.07 3.76
N ALA A 189 -5.15 5.86 2.69
CA ALA A 189 -6.22 6.17 1.76
C ALA A 189 -5.66 6.59 0.40
N GLN A 190 -6.55 6.67 -0.60
CA GLN A 190 -6.24 7.22 -1.91
C GLN A 190 -6.64 8.70 -1.98
N LEU A 191 -5.76 9.52 -2.55
CA LEU A 191 -6.04 10.92 -2.83
C LEU A 191 -6.39 11.08 -4.31
N PHE A 192 -7.52 11.72 -4.56
CA PHE A 192 -7.93 12.14 -5.89
C PHE A 192 -8.13 13.65 -5.91
N THR A 193 -7.75 14.29 -7.01
CA THR A 193 -7.90 15.72 -7.21
C THR A 193 -8.72 16.04 -8.45
N GLN A 194 -9.68 16.98 -8.33
CA GLN A 194 -10.45 17.49 -9.46
C GLN A 194 -10.22 19.00 -9.64
N PHE A 195 -10.56 19.51 -10.83
CA PHE A 195 -10.52 20.95 -11.17
C PHE A 195 -9.15 21.61 -10.91
N GLY A 196 -8.07 20.95 -11.32
CA GLY A 196 -6.71 21.46 -11.15
C GLY A 196 -6.23 21.52 -9.71
N GLY A 197 -6.68 20.59 -8.85
CA GLY A 197 -6.22 20.47 -7.46
C GLY A 197 -7.08 21.19 -6.41
N ASN A 198 -8.09 21.94 -6.86
CA ASN A 198 -8.98 22.71 -5.98
C ASN A 198 -9.85 21.80 -5.11
N LYS A 199 -10.41 20.74 -5.71
CA LYS A 199 -11.24 19.77 -4.99
C LYS A 199 -10.41 18.54 -4.68
N LYS A 200 -10.29 18.23 -3.39
CA LYS A 200 -9.53 17.09 -2.86
C LYS A 200 -10.51 16.05 -2.35
N ILE A 201 -10.41 14.83 -2.85
CA ILE A 201 -11.28 13.72 -2.53
C ILE A 201 -10.43 12.60 -1.95
N ILE A 202 -10.83 12.09 -0.80
CA ILE A 202 -10.20 10.93 -0.17
C ILE A 202 -11.11 9.72 -0.40
N GLY A 203 -10.52 8.65 -0.93
CA GLY A 203 -11.15 7.34 -1.05
C GLY A 203 -10.58 6.36 -0.02
N CYS A 204 -11.48 5.74 0.74
CA CYS A 204 -11.17 4.71 1.74
C CYS A 204 -11.97 3.42 1.47
N VAL A 205 -11.52 2.31 2.05
CA VAL A 205 -12.25 1.03 2.07
C VAL A 205 -13.23 0.98 3.24
N GLY A 206 -12.94 1.68 4.36
CA GLY A 206 -13.82 1.72 5.52
C GLY A 206 -13.89 3.10 6.19
N ASP A 207 -15.00 3.37 6.89
CA ASP A 207 -15.28 4.68 7.48
C ASP A 207 -14.26 5.11 8.55
N LEU A 208 -13.76 4.17 9.35
CA LEU A 208 -12.79 4.45 10.41
C LEU A 208 -11.51 5.13 9.88
N GLN A 209 -11.14 4.87 8.62
CA GLN A 209 -9.97 5.48 8.00
C GLN A 209 -10.12 7.00 7.88
N PHE A 210 -11.33 7.51 7.63
CA PHE A 210 -11.58 8.96 7.59
C PHE A 210 -11.40 9.61 8.96
N GLU A 211 -11.86 8.96 10.03
CA GLU A 211 -11.68 9.45 11.40
C GLU A 211 -10.21 9.50 11.79
N VAL A 212 -9.45 8.45 11.45
CA VAL A 212 -8.00 8.40 11.65
C VAL A 212 -7.30 9.52 10.86
N ILE A 213 -7.66 9.73 9.59
CA ILE A 213 -7.08 10.81 8.78
C ILE A 213 -7.39 12.18 9.37
N GLN A 214 -8.65 12.44 9.74
CA GLN A 214 -9.05 13.72 10.34
C GLN A 214 -8.30 13.97 11.66
N TYR A 215 -8.18 12.96 12.51
CA TYR A 215 -7.43 13.03 13.75
C TYR A 215 -5.95 13.34 13.51
N ARG A 216 -5.30 12.59 12.61
CA ARG A 216 -3.87 12.77 12.31
C ARG A 216 -3.59 14.11 11.64
N LEU A 217 -4.41 14.57 10.70
CA LEU A 217 -4.30 15.91 10.11
C LEU A 217 -4.32 17.01 11.18
N LEU A 218 -5.20 16.88 12.16
CA LEU A 218 -5.30 17.85 13.26
C LEU A 218 -4.10 17.76 14.20
N GLN A 219 -3.75 16.56 14.69
CA GLN A 219 -2.71 16.40 15.72
C GLN A 219 -1.29 16.55 15.19
N GLU A 220 -1.01 16.07 13.98
CA GLU A 220 0.34 16.03 13.43
C GLU A 220 0.67 17.25 12.56
N TYR A 221 -0.35 17.81 11.90
CA TYR A 221 -0.18 18.91 10.95
C TYR A 221 -0.90 20.20 11.37
N GLY A 222 -1.74 20.15 12.42
CA GLY A 222 -2.54 21.31 12.84
C GLY A 222 -3.60 21.71 11.81
N ALA A 223 -3.99 20.80 10.91
CA ALA A 223 -4.94 21.05 9.83
C ALA A 223 -6.32 20.50 10.22
N SER A 224 -7.25 21.41 10.51
CA SER A 224 -8.64 21.06 10.80
C SER A 224 -9.44 20.94 9.51
N VAL A 225 -10.11 19.80 9.32
CA VAL A 225 -10.88 19.52 8.10
C VAL A 225 -12.30 19.09 8.40
N GLN A 226 -13.19 19.33 7.45
CA GLN A 226 -14.49 18.68 7.34
C GLN A 226 -14.44 17.69 6.18
N MET A 227 -15.09 16.54 6.34
CA MET A 227 -15.19 15.54 5.29
C MET A 227 -16.66 15.35 4.90
N ASN A 228 -17.02 15.71 3.67
CA ASN A 228 -18.37 15.58 3.16
C ASN A 228 -18.47 14.33 2.28
N SER A 229 -19.49 13.50 2.51
CA SER A 229 -19.72 12.29 1.69
C SER A 229 -20.00 12.65 0.23
N LEU A 230 -19.43 11.89 -0.69
CA LEU A 230 -19.67 12.00 -2.12
C LEU A 230 -20.38 10.73 -2.62
N PRO A 231 -21.37 10.85 -3.51
CA PRO A 231 -22.14 9.72 -4.02
C PRO A 231 -21.39 8.99 -5.15
N PHE A 232 -20.15 8.61 -4.89
CA PHE A 232 -19.36 7.79 -5.81
C PHE A 232 -19.36 6.34 -5.33
N PHE A 233 -19.54 5.44 -6.28
CA PHE A 233 -19.52 4.00 -6.07
C PHE A 233 -18.11 3.43 -6.20
N LYS A 234 -17.34 3.90 -7.20
CA LYS A 234 -16.02 3.33 -7.49
C LYS A 234 -15.10 4.29 -8.22
N ALA A 235 -13.80 4.13 -8.00
CA ALA A 235 -12.75 4.79 -8.76
C ALA A 235 -12.17 3.80 -9.79
N CYS A 236 -12.11 4.23 -11.05
CA CYS A 236 -11.58 3.40 -12.14
C CYS A 236 -10.45 4.15 -12.83
N TRP A 237 -9.25 3.59 -12.84
CA TRP A 237 -8.16 4.12 -13.66
C TRP A 237 -8.47 3.87 -15.13
N ILE A 238 -8.30 4.89 -15.97
CA ILE A 238 -8.68 4.82 -17.37
C ILE A 238 -7.46 4.87 -18.28
N THR A 239 -7.39 3.95 -19.23
CA THR A 239 -6.37 3.92 -20.29
C THR A 239 -7.02 3.71 -21.64
N SER A 240 -6.40 4.22 -22.70
CA SER A 240 -6.84 3.96 -24.07
C SER A 240 -5.64 3.87 -25.00
N LYS A 241 -5.77 3.07 -26.06
CA LYS A 241 -4.81 3.03 -27.16
C LYS A 241 -4.91 4.26 -28.07
N ASP A 242 -6.05 4.98 -28.05
CA ASP A 242 -6.27 6.21 -28.79
C ASP A 242 -6.34 7.41 -27.83
N PRO A 243 -5.30 8.26 -27.77
CA PRO A 243 -5.28 9.44 -26.90
C PRO A 243 -6.44 10.41 -27.17
N LYS A 244 -6.93 10.52 -28.41
CA LYS A 244 -8.02 11.46 -28.72
C LYS A 244 -9.34 11.03 -28.10
N LYS A 245 -9.63 9.72 -28.09
CA LYS A 245 -10.82 9.17 -27.44
C LYS A 245 -10.80 9.40 -25.94
N LEU A 246 -9.62 9.25 -25.33
CA LEU A 246 -9.45 9.52 -23.92
C LEU A 246 -9.66 11.00 -23.59
N ASP A 247 -9.08 11.91 -24.38
CA ASP A 247 -9.27 13.36 -24.23
C ASP A 247 -10.73 13.78 -24.37
N ASP A 248 -11.43 13.26 -25.38
CA ASP A 248 -12.84 13.54 -25.59
C ASP A 248 -13.67 13.04 -24.41
N PHE A 249 -13.44 11.81 -23.94
CA PHE A 249 -14.11 11.27 -22.75
C PHE A 249 -13.87 12.15 -21.52
N VAL A 250 -12.62 12.60 -21.30
CA VAL A 250 -12.27 13.49 -20.19
C VAL A 250 -13.03 14.81 -20.27
N LYS A 251 -13.14 15.41 -21.47
CA LYS A 251 -13.91 16.64 -21.68
C LYS A 251 -15.40 16.46 -21.42
N TYR A 252 -16.00 15.37 -21.90
CA TYR A 252 -17.42 15.10 -21.71
C TYR A 252 -17.78 14.73 -20.27
N LYS A 253 -16.87 14.07 -19.55
CA LYS A 253 -17.08 13.57 -18.18
C LYS A 253 -16.34 14.36 -17.12
N GLN A 254 -15.96 15.61 -17.40
CA GLN A 254 -15.09 16.43 -16.55
C GLN A 254 -15.50 16.44 -15.05
N ALA A 255 -16.79 16.44 -14.73
CA ALA A 255 -17.29 16.43 -13.34
C ALA A 255 -16.97 15.13 -12.57
N ASN A 256 -16.71 14.04 -13.28
CA ASN A 256 -16.44 12.70 -12.76
C ASN A 256 -14.99 12.26 -12.99
N ILE A 257 -14.17 13.08 -13.66
CA ILE A 257 -12.75 12.83 -13.82
C ILE A 257 -11.99 13.45 -12.67
N ALA A 258 -11.04 12.68 -12.14
CA ALA A 258 -10.05 13.10 -11.18
C ALA A 258 -8.67 12.60 -11.61
N GLU A 259 -7.64 13.14 -10.98
CA GLU A 259 -6.28 12.62 -11.05
C GLU A 259 -5.94 11.98 -9.71
N ASP A 260 -5.28 10.83 -9.71
CA ASP A 260 -4.68 10.28 -8.50
C ASP A 260 -3.41 11.07 -8.11
N LYS A 261 -2.79 10.71 -6.98
CA LYS A 261 -1.57 11.37 -6.49
C LYS A 261 -0.37 11.28 -7.43
N ASP A 262 -0.37 10.33 -8.35
CA ASP A 262 0.69 10.11 -9.33
C ASP A 262 0.36 10.76 -10.70
N GLY A 263 -0.80 11.43 -10.80
CA GLY A 263 -1.24 12.13 -12.01
C GLY A 263 -1.99 11.24 -13.00
N HIS A 264 -2.34 10.01 -12.62
CA HIS A 264 -3.10 9.13 -13.50
C HIS A 264 -4.58 9.51 -13.51
N LEU A 265 -5.20 9.41 -14.68
CA LEU A 265 -6.60 9.71 -14.87
C LEU A 265 -7.49 8.64 -14.23
N VAL A 266 -8.45 9.11 -13.44
CA VAL A 266 -9.41 8.29 -12.70
C VAL A 266 -10.82 8.76 -13.00
N TYR A 267 -11.67 7.83 -13.42
CA TYR A 267 -13.11 8.03 -13.51
C TYR A 267 -13.80 7.62 -12.20
N LEU A 268 -14.49 8.56 -11.56
CA LEU A 268 -15.29 8.36 -10.37
C LEU A 268 -16.74 8.03 -10.78
N ALA A 269 -17.07 6.75 -10.82
CA ALA A 269 -18.39 6.25 -11.19
C ALA A 269 -19.40 6.49 -10.06
N GLN A 270 -20.60 6.98 -10.37
CA GLN A 270 -21.66 7.16 -9.37
C GLN A 270 -22.36 5.85 -8.98
N SER A 271 -22.44 4.89 -9.90
CA SER A 271 -23.02 3.57 -9.66
C SER A 271 -22.45 2.53 -10.62
N GLU A 272 -22.69 1.25 -10.33
CA GLU A 272 -22.33 0.15 -11.22
C GLU A 272 -22.99 0.28 -12.60
N TRP A 273 -24.25 0.72 -12.65
CA TRP A 273 -24.96 0.92 -13.91
C TRP A 273 -24.31 1.99 -14.80
N PHE A 274 -23.92 3.12 -14.20
CA PHE A 274 -23.20 4.17 -14.94
C PHE A 274 -21.86 3.65 -15.45
N LEU A 275 -21.10 2.93 -14.63
CA LEU A 275 -19.82 2.35 -15.06
C LEU A 275 -19.99 1.41 -16.25
N ASN A 276 -20.97 0.50 -16.20
CA ASN A 276 -21.23 -0.44 -17.30
C ASN A 276 -21.71 0.28 -18.58
N THR A 277 -22.47 1.36 -18.43
CA THR A 277 -22.88 2.20 -19.56
C THR A 277 -21.68 2.88 -20.22
N GLU A 278 -20.76 3.45 -19.44
CA GLU A 278 -19.56 4.08 -19.99
C GLU A 278 -18.62 3.06 -20.66
N ARG A 279 -18.47 1.86 -20.10
CA ARG A 279 -17.73 0.76 -20.74
C ARG A 279 -18.34 0.32 -22.07
N THR A 280 -19.67 0.33 -22.17
CA THR A 280 -20.38 -0.05 -23.40
C THR A 280 -20.28 1.04 -24.47
N ASN A 281 -20.41 2.31 -24.08
CA ASN A 281 -20.37 3.44 -25.00
C ASN A 281 -18.95 3.79 -25.47
N ASN A 282 -17.93 3.43 -24.68
CA ASN A 282 -16.53 3.75 -24.96
C ASN A 282 -15.68 2.46 -24.95
N PRO A 283 -15.86 1.55 -25.92
CA PRO A 283 -15.17 0.26 -25.94
C PRO A 283 -13.65 0.39 -26.11
N ASP A 284 -13.18 1.54 -26.62
CA ASP A 284 -11.75 1.85 -26.79
C ASP A 284 -11.06 2.31 -25.49
N ILE A 285 -11.83 2.48 -24.40
CA ILE A 285 -11.33 2.89 -23.08
C ILE A 285 -11.44 1.71 -22.13
N GLU A 286 -10.30 1.33 -21.54
CA GLU A 286 -10.23 0.31 -20.52
C GLU A 286 -10.36 0.95 -19.13
N PHE A 287 -11.20 0.35 -18.30
CA PHE A 287 -11.49 0.79 -16.94
C PHE A 287 -10.92 -0.23 -15.95
N HIS A 288 -9.92 0.18 -15.19
CA HIS A 288 -9.16 -0.68 -14.29
C HIS A 288 -9.51 -0.40 -12.82
N PHE A 289 -9.55 -1.44 -11.99
CA PHE A 289 -9.83 -1.31 -10.56
C PHE A 289 -8.57 -1.27 -9.67
N THR A 290 -7.39 -1.28 -10.30
CA THR A 290 -6.10 -1.22 -9.63
C THR A 290 -5.20 -0.23 -10.37
N SER A 291 -4.33 0.49 -9.65
CA SER A 291 -3.37 1.41 -10.25
C SER A 291 -2.07 0.74 -10.70
N GLU A 292 -1.93 -0.58 -10.51
CA GLU A 292 -0.72 -1.33 -10.90
C GLU A 292 -0.45 -1.30 -12.42
N ILE A 293 -1.43 -0.90 -13.24
CA ILE A 293 -1.30 -0.79 -14.70
C ILE A 293 -0.23 0.18 -15.20
N HIS A 294 0.22 1.10 -14.33
CA HIS A 294 1.20 2.13 -14.68
C HIS A 294 2.62 1.83 -14.16
N LYS A 295 2.84 0.66 -13.54
CA LYS A 295 4.13 0.23 -12.99
C LYS A 295 4.95 -0.60 -13.97
#